data_AF-A0A5B9EM30-F1
#
_entry.id   AF-A0A5B9EM30-F1
#
_cell.length_a   1.000
_cell.length_b   1.000
_cell.length_c   1.000
_cell.angle_alpha   90.00
_cell.angle_beta   90.00
_cell.angle_gamma   90.00
#
_symmetry.space_group_name_H-M   'P 1'
#
loop_
_entity.id
_entity.type
_entity.pdbx_description
1 polymer ?
#
loop_
_entity_poly.entity_id
_entity_poly.type
_entity_poly.pdbx_seq_one_letter_code
_entity_poly.pdbx_strand_id
1 'polypeptide(L)'
;MRSLILLLTLMLSGRMMTLAFIHRAGRGGIGDPPIAWLMPLIGDAVIGVSGLLVAYLLAKRAGLWVWTAALIWNALGIWDAMSAYIVHLTTPWPAFFMIQAFGGAMFFIAAAMHAILITLLLRASVMQHYFGADPRPTITPPVRQ
;
A
#
# COMPACT_ATOMS: atom_id res chain seq x y z
N MET A 1 12.46 6.66 10.66
CA MET A 1 12.10 6.10 9.34
C MET A 1 11.13 4.93 9.45
N ARG A 2 11.41 3.92 10.28
CA ARG A 2 10.55 2.74 10.45
C ARG A 2 9.12 3.09 10.89
N SER A 3 8.96 4.01 11.84
CA SER A 3 7.62 4.46 12.30
C SER A 3 6.79 5.09 11.19
N LEU A 4 7.42 5.85 10.27
CA LEU A 4 6.72 6.44 9.13
C LEU A 4 6.26 5.38 8.14
N ILE A 5 7.11 4.40 7.83
CA ILE A 5 6.74 3.25 6.98
C ILE A 5 5.52 2.54 7.58
N LEU A 6 5.57 2.20 8.87
CA LEU A 6 4.48 1.53 9.56
C LEU A 6 3.19 2.37 9.57
N LEU A 7 3.30 3.66 9.87
CA LEU A 7 2.16 4.58 9.87
C LEU A 7 1.50 4.62 8.49
N LEU A 8 2.26 4.82 7.42
CA LEU A 8 1.73 4.87 6.05
C LEU A 8 1.11 3.54 5.63
N THR A 9 1.74 2.41 5.94
CA THR A 9 1.17 1.08 5.68
C THR A 9 -0.16 0.86 6.42
N LEU A 10 -0.24 1.27 7.68
CA LEU A 10 -1.48 1.20 8.46
C LEU A 10 -2.56 2.16 7.93
N MET A 11 -2.20 3.37 7.50
CA MET A 11 -3.15 4.28 6.85
C MET A 11 -3.74 3.66 5.58
N LEU A 12 -2.90 3.03 4.75
CA LEU A 12 -3.35 2.33 3.54
C LEU A 12 -4.22 1.11 3.84
N SER A 13 -4.11 0.51 5.04
CA SER A 13 -5.00 -0.57 5.46
C SER A 13 -6.46 -0.11 5.59
N GLY A 14 -6.70 1.19 5.78
CA GLY A 14 -8.05 1.77 5.83
C GLY A 14 -8.91 1.45 4.61
N ARG A 15 -8.30 1.13 3.46
CA ARG A 15 -8.98 0.67 2.23
C ARG A 15 -9.82 -0.58 2.44
N MET A 16 -9.60 -1.37 3.50
CA MET A 16 -10.42 -2.53 3.84
C MET A 16 -11.90 -2.20 4.08
N MET A 17 -12.22 -0.93 4.35
CA MET A 17 -13.60 -0.41 4.42
C MET A 17 -14.47 -0.78 3.21
N THR A 18 -13.86 -1.03 2.04
CA THR A 18 -14.58 -1.44 0.83
C THR A 18 -15.30 -2.79 0.97
N LEU A 19 -14.89 -3.62 1.95
CA LEU A 19 -15.60 -4.85 2.34
C LEU A 19 -17.10 -4.61 2.61
N ALA A 20 -17.45 -3.44 3.17
CA ALA A 20 -18.84 -3.09 3.42
C ALA A 20 -19.69 -2.93 2.14
N PHE A 21 -19.05 -2.72 0.99
CA PHE A 21 -19.71 -2.35 -0.26
C PHE A 21 -19.65 -3.43 -1.35
N ILE A 22 -18.70 -4.38 -1.29
CA ILE A 22 -18.51 -5.41 -2.32
C ILE A 22 -19.82 -6.14 -2.64
N HIS A 23 -20.57 -6.56 -1.62
CA HIS A 23 -21.79 -7.33 -1.80
C HIS A 23 -22.91 -6.56 -2.53
N ARG A 24 -22.82 -5.22 -2.61
CA ARG A 24 -23.81 -4.32 -3.21
C ARG A 24 -23.51 -3.95 -4.66
N ALA A 25 -22.29 -4.22 -5.14
CA ALA A 25 -21.87 -3.83 -6.48
C ALA A 25 -22.79 -4.44 -7.55
N GLY A 26 -23.37 -3.59 -8.40
CA GLY A 26 -24.27 -3.99 -9.49
C GLY A 26 -25.72 -4.29 -9.08
N ARG A 27 -26.12 -4.10 -7.81
CA ARG A 27 -27.50 -4.37 -7.37
C ARG A 27 -28.54 -3.34 -7.84
N GLY A 28 -28.12 -2.13 -8.20
CA GLY A 28 -28.98 -1.09 -8.77
C GLY A 28 -29.85 -0.32 -7.77
N GLY A 29 -29.68 -0.53 -6.46
CA GLY A 29 -30.34 0.26 -5.41
C GLY A 29 -29.73 1.65 -5.25
N ILE A 30 -30.43 2.52 -4.51
CA ILE A 30 -29.95 3.88 -4.23
C ILE A 30 -28.62 3.82 -3.48
N GLY A 31 -27.61 4.45 -4.06
CA GLY A 31 -26.25 4.49 -3.49
C GLY A 31 -25.44 3.21 -3.67
N ASP A 32 -25.95 2.21 -4.37
CA ASP A 32 -25.15 1.02 -4.69
C ASP A 32 -24.02 1.34 -5.69
N PRO A 33 -22.85 0.68 -5.57
CA PRO A 33 -21.79 0.84 -6.55
C PRO A 33 -22.22 0.29 -7.92
N PRO A 34 -21.90 0.96 -9.03
CA PRO A 34 -21.98 0.37 -10.36
C PRO A 34 -21.14 -0.91 -10.45
N ILE A 35 -21.52 -1.87 -11.31
CA ILE A 35 -20.79 -3.14 -11.42
C ILE A 35 -19.31 -2.98 -11.77
N ALA A 36 -18.94 -1.93 -12.51
CA ALA A 36 -17.56 -1.59 -12.83
C ALA A 36 -16.67 -1.38 -11.58
N TRP A 37 -17.27 -1.05 -10.43
CA TRP A 37 -16.58 -0.87 -9.15
C TRP A 37 -16.26 -2.19 -8.43
N LEU A 38 -16.81 -3.33 -8.87
CA LEU A 38 -16.58 -4.60 -8.18
C LEU A 38 -15.09 -4.92 -8.05
N MET A 39 -14.33 -4.80 -9.14
CA MET A 39 -12.90 -5.09 -9.12
C MET A 39 -12.09 -4.09 -8.26
N PRO A 40 -12.27 -2.76 -8.38
CA PRO A 40 -11.68 -1.81 -7.44
C PRO A 40 -12.00 -2.09 -5.97
N LEU A 41 -13.26 -2.42 -5.64
CA LEU A 41 -13.64 -2.70 -4.25
C LEU A 41 -12.95 -3.95 -3.70
N ILE A 42 -12.84 -5.00 -4.51
CA ILE A 42 -12.10 -6.23 -4.17
C ILE A 42 -10.61 -5.92 -3.99
N GLY A 43 -10.01 -5.17 -4.92
CA GLY A 43 -8.60 -4.81 -4.85
C GLY A 43 -8.30 -3.98 -3.60
N ASP A 44 -9.09 -2.93 -3.33
CA ASP A 44 -9.02 -2.12 -2.11
C ASP A 44 -9.14 -2.98 -0.84
N ALA A 45 -10.05 -3.96 -0.84
CA ALA A 45 -10.26 -4.84 0.29
C ALA A 45 -9.04 -5.74 0.53
N VAL A 46 -8.50 -6.34 -0.54
CA VAL A 46 -7.32 -7.20 -0.48
C VAL A 46 -6.11 -6.39 -0.02
N ILE A 47 -5.85 -5.22 -0.61
CA ILE A 47 -4.75 -4.34 -0.22
C ILE A 47 -4.93 -3.86 1.23
N GLY A 48 -6.14 -3.48 1.60
CA GLY A 48 -6.49 -3.03 2.95
C GLY A 48 -6.19 -4.09 4.02
N VAL A 49 -6.74 -5.29 3.85
CA VAL A 49 -6.57 -6.40 4.80
C VAL A 49 -5.12 -6.88 4.83
N SER A 50 -4.50 -7.09 3.66
CA SER A 50 -3.10 -7.51 3.59
C SER A 50 -2.14 -6.44 4.12
N GLY A 51 -2.53 -5.16 4.10
CA GLY A 51 -1.77 -4.06 4.70
C GLY A 51 -1.53 -4.24 6.20
N LEU A 52 -2.49 -4.81 6.94
CA LEU A 52 -2.30 -5.14 8.36
C LEU A 52 -1.22 -6.21 8.55
N LEU A 53 -1.24 -7.25 7.71
CA LEU A 53 -0.24 -8.30 7.72
C LEU A 53 1.15 -7.75 7.36
N VAL A 54 1.24 -6.93 6.31
CA VAL A 54 2.50 -6.30 5.89
C VAL A 54 3.04 -5.39 6.98
N ALA A 55 2.19 -4.58 7.63
CA ALA A 55 2.59 -3.75 8.76
C ALA A 55 3.15 -4.60 9.92
N TYR A 56 2.48 -5.70 10.25
CA TYR A 56 2.95 -6.65 11.26
C TYR A 56 4.32 -7.24 10.90
N LEU A 57 4.50 -7.69 9.65
CA LEU A 57 5.77 -8.25 9.17
C LEU A 57 6.90 -7.22 9.24
N LEU A 58 6.66 -5.99 8.77
CA LEU A 58 7.62 -4.88 8.85
C LEU A 58 7.95 -4.48 10.30
N ALA A 59 7.04 -4.71 11.25
CA ALA A 59 7.26 -4.41 12.66
C ALA A 59 8.01 -5.52 13.41
N LYS A 60 7.80 -6.80 13.06
CA LYS A 60 8.25 -7.94 13.86
C LYS A 60 9.33 -8.80 13.21
N ARG A 61 9.52 -8.71 11.90
CA ARG A 61 10.45 -9.56 11.16
C ARG A 61 11.48 -8.70 10.43
N ALA A 62 12.70 -9.21 10.35
CA ALA A 62 13.75 -8.72 9.47
C ALA A 62 14.10 -9.85 8.50
N GLY A 63 14.52 -9.49 7.29
CA GLY A 63 14.89 -10.44 6.25
C GLY A 63 14.48 -9.97 4.85
N LEU A 64 15.23 -10.46 3.86
CA LEU A 64 15.03 -10.15 2.44
C LEU A 64 13.59 -10.42 1.98
N TRP A 65 13.01 -11.54 2.37
CA TRP A 65 11.66 -11.91 1.94
C TRP A 65 10.59 -10.91 2.42
N VAL A 66 10.74 -10.32 3.63
CA VAL A 66 9.80 -9.31 4.16
C VAL A 66 9.88 -8.04 3.34
N TRP A 67 11.10 -7.62 3.03
CA TRP A 67 11.35 -6.45 2.19
C TRP A 67 10.80 -6.63 0.78
N THR A 68 11.05 -7.79 0.15
CA THR A 68 10.52 -8.12 -1.18
C THR A 68 8.99 -8.18 -1.18
N ALA A 69 8.38 -8.83 -0.18
CA ALA A 69 6.93 -8.89 -0.05
C ALA A 69 6.32 -7.49 0.10
N ALA A 70 6.95 -6.61 0.89
CA ALA A 70 6.50 -5.23 1.06
C ALA A 70 6.63 -4.41 -0.25
N LEU A 71 7.68 -4.62 -1.04
CA LEU A 71 7.81 -3.97 -2.36
C LEU A 71 6.72 -4.43 -3.33
N ILE A 72 6.50 -5.75 -3.44
CA ILE A 72 5.45 -6.32 -4.31
C ILE A 72 4.08 -5.80 -3.88
N TRP A 73 3.80 -5.81 -2.57
CA TRP A 73 2.55 -5.30 -2.03
C TRP A 73 2.30 -3.84 -2.39
N ASN A 74 3.33 -2.98 -2.30
CA ASN A 74 3.19 -1.58 -2.70
C ASN A 74 2.99 -1.41 -4.21
N ALA A 75 3.68 -2.19 -5.04
CA ALA A 75 3.49 -2.16 -6.49
C ALA A 75 2.06 -2.56 -6.89
N LEU A 76 1.53 -3.62 -6.28
CA LEU A 76 0.12 -4.03 -6.46
C LEU A 76 -0.84 -2.96 -5.96
N GLY A 77 -0.54 -2.32 -4.84
CA GLY A 77 -1.35 -1.23 -4.29
C GLY A 77 -1.41 0.01 -5.20
N ILE A 78 -0.32 0.34 -5.91
CA ILE A 78 -0.30 1.38 -6.95
C ILE A 78 -1.21 0.99 -8.12
N TRP A 79 -1.03 -0.22 -8.65
CA TRP A 79 -1.84 -0.72 -9.76
C TRP A 79 -3.34 -0.66 -9.44
N ASP A 80 -3.71 -1.15 -8.26
CA ASP A 80 -5.08 -1.16 -7.78
C ASP A 80 -5.67 0.25 -7.63
N ALA A 81 -4.94 1.17 -6.98
CA ALA A 81 -5.38 2.56 -6.84
C ALA A 81 -5.54 3.26 -8.19
N MET A 82 -4.64 3.04 -9.14
CA MET A 82 -4.75 3.60 -10.49
C MET A 82 -5.91 3.00 -11.29
N SER A 83 -6.17 1.70 -11.12
CA SER A 83 -7.33 1.04 -11.73
C SER A 83 -8.63 1.63 -11.20
N ALA A 84 -8.74 1.83 -9.88
CA ALA A 84 -9.89 2.48 -9.26
C ALA A 84 -10.08 3.93 -9.74
N TYR A 85 -8.98 4.66 -9.93
CA TYR A 85 -9.02 6.02 -10.51
C TYR A 85 -9.58 6.02 -11.94
N ILE A 86 -9.13 5.09 -12.79
CA ILE A 86 -9.64 4.96 -14.17
C ILE A 86 -11.14 4.61 -14.17
N VAL A 87 -11.57 3.69 -13.30
CA VAL A 87 -13.00 3.35 -13.15
C VAL A 87 -13.78 4.57 -12.68
N HIS A 88 -13.24 5.38 -11.76
CA HIS A 88 -13.89 6.61 -11.32
C HIS A 88 -14.09 7.62 -12.46
N LEU A 89 -13.10 7.79 -13.34
CA LEU A 89 -13.19 8.69 -14.48
C LEU A 89 -14.20 8.21 -15.54
N THR A 90 -14.40 6.90 -15.67
CA THR A 90 -15.25 6.31 -16.72
C THR A 90 -16.64 5.93 -16.25
N THR A 91 -16.81 5.60 -14.98
CA THR A 91 -18.07 5.18 -14.36
C THR A 91 -18.12 5.70 -12.92
N PRO A 92 -18.37 7.00 -12.71
CA PRO A 92 -18.30 7.61 -11.39
C PRO A 92 -19.37 7.06 -10.44
N TRP A 93 -19.02 6.94 -9.16
CA TRP A 93 -19.94 6.56 -8.08
C TRP A 93 -20.02 7.69 -7.03
N PRO A 94 -20.89 8.69 -7.24
CA PRO A 94 -20.94 9.90 -6.42
C PRO A 94 -21.47 9.64 -5.00
N ALA A 95 -22.14 8.50 -4.75
CA ALA A 95 -22.62 8.13 -3.43
C ALA A 95 -21.53 7.55 -2.52
N PHE A 96 -20.32 7.30 -3.04
CA PHE A 96 -19.21 6.85 -2.21
C PHE A 96 -18.69 8.00 -1.35
N PHE A 97 -18.82 7.90 -0.04
CA PHE A 97 -18.52 9.01 0.87
C PHE A 97 -17.07 9.50 0.75
N MET A 98 -16.11 8.62 0.44
CA MET A 98 -14.72 9.03 0.26
C MET A 98 -14.55 9.89 -1.00
N ILE A 99 -15.27 9.60 -2.08
CA ILE A 99 -15.33 10.47 -3.27
C ILE A 99 -15.99 11.79 -2.92
N GLN A 100 -17.03 11.80 -2.09
CA GLN A 100 -17.69 13.04 -1.67
C GLN A 100 -16.76 13.93 -0.83
N ALA A 101 -15.98 13.32 0.06
CA ALA A 101 -15.09 14.04 0.98
C ALA A 101 -13.77 14.47 0.32
N PHE A 102 -13.21 13.65 -0.56
CA PHE A 102 -11.84 13.81 -1.06
C PHE A 102 -11.73 13.81 -2.60
N GLY A 103 -12.84 13.64 -3.30
CA GLY A 103 -12.87 13.54 -4.77
C GLY A 103 -12.14 12.31 -5.31
N GLY A 104 -11.99 12.24 -6.64
CA GLY A 104 -11.17 11.22 -7.29
C GLY A 104 -9.67 11.30 -6.94
N ALA A 105 -9.21 12.43 -6.40
CA ALA A 105 -7.82 12.65 -6.01
C ALA A 105 -7.33 11.69 -4.92
N MET A 106 -8.24 11.12 -4.11
CA MET A 106 -7.88 10.15 -3.07
C MET A 106 -7.16 8.91 -3.62
N PHE A 107 -7.52 8.45 -4.82
CA PHE A 107 -6.87 7.31 -5.46
C PHE A 107 -5.45 7.65 -5.87
N PHE A 108 -5.23 8.87 -6.35
CA PHE A 108 -3.90 9.38 -6.66
C PHE A 108 -3.05 9.50 -5.41
N ILE A 109 -3.61 10.03 -4.31
CA ILE A 109 -2.93 10.10 -3.02
C ILE A 109 -2.56 8.71 -2.51
N ALA A 110 -3.45 7.72 -2.62
CA ALA A 110 -3.16 6.34 -2.23
C ALA A 110 -2.00 5.75 -3.05
N ALA A 111 -2.00 5.93 -4.38
CA ALA A 111 -0.90 5.51 -5.23
C ALA A 111 0.42 6.23 -4.87
N ALA A 112 0.36 7.53 -4.60
CA ALA A 112 1.51 8.32 -4.19
C ALA A 112 2.08 7.84 -2.84
N MET A 113 1.23 7.48 -1.87
CA MET A 113 1.66 6.90 -0.59
C MET A 113 2.38 5.56 -0.79
N HIS A 114 1.89 4.69 -1.67
CA HIS A 114 2.60 3.45 -2.02
C HIS A 114 3.94 3.72 -2.70
N ALA A 115 4.02 4.70 -3.60
CA ALA A 115 5.28 5.11 -4.23
C ALA A 115 6.27 5.65 -3.18
N ILE A 116 5.81 6.48 -2.25
CA ILE A 116 6.63 6.97 -1.12
C ILE A 116 7.13 5.78 -0.29
N LEU A 117 6.28 4.79 0.03
CA LEU A 117 6.69 3.60 0.75
C LEU A 117 7.79 2.81 0.02
N ILE A 118 7.69 2.64 -1.31
CA ILE A 118 8.75 2.05 -2.12
C ILE A 118 10.04 2.86 -1.97
N THR A 119 10.00 4.18 -2.13
CA THR A 119 11.21 5.01 -2.00
C THR A 119 11.83 4.90 -0.61
N LEU A 120 11.03 4.80 0.45
CA LEU A 120 11.50 4.60 1.82
C LEU A 120 12.11 3.22 2.02
N LEU A 121 11.51 2.16 1.46
CA LEU A 121 12.02 0.79 1.50
C LEU A 121 13.35 0.62 0.75
N LEU A 122 13.58 1.43 -0.29
CA LEU A 122 14.82 1.45 -1.07
C LEU A 122 15.94 2.29 -0.42
N ARG A 123 15.68 2.99 0.70
CA ARG A 123 16.74 3.75 1.37
C ARG A 123 17.78 2.80 1.98
N ALA A 124 19.06 3.14 1.82
CA ALA A 124 20.18 2.33 2.31
C ALA A 124 20.06 1.93 3.79
N SER A 125 19.63 2.85 4.66
CA SER A 125 19.44 2.57 6.09
C SER A 125 18.31 1.59 6.40
N VAL A 126 17.28 1.53 5.54
CA VAL A 126 16.20 0.55 5.65
C VAL A 126 16.64 -0.79 5.07
N MET A 127 17.31 -0.77 3.91
CA MET A 127 17.88 -1.95 3.31
C MET A 127 18.84 -2.67 4.27
N GLN A 128 19.81 -1.97 4.86
CA GLN A 128 20.76 -2.57 5.83
C GLN A 128 20.06 -3.35 6.96
N HIS A 129 18.91 -2.86 7.44
CA HIS A 129 18.12 -3.55 8.45
C HIS A 129 17.58 -4.92 7.97
N TYR A 130 17.20 -5.04 6.70
CA TYR A 130 16.63 -6.28 6.13
C TYR A 130 17.68 -7.21 5.50
N PHE A 131 18.81 -6.67 5.03
CA PHE A 131 19.88 -7.43 4.36
C PHE A 131 21.01 -7.86 5.30
N GLY A 132 21.13 -7.30 6.51
CA GLY A 132 22.03 -7.81 7.55
C GLY A 132 23.54 -7.60 7.32
N ALA A 133 23.95 -6.85 6.29
CA ALA A 133 25.37 -6.56 6.02
C ALA A 133 25.64 -5.05 5.99
N ASP A 134 26.67 -4.62 6.72
CA ASP A 134 27.34 -3.35 6.44
C ASP A 134 28.09 -3.54 5.10
N PRO A 135 27.79 -2.76 4.03
CA PRO A 135 28.47 -2.88 2.75
C PRO A 135 29.93 -2.42 2.82
N ARG A 136 30.36 -1.83 3.94
CA ARG A 136 31.72 -1.34 4.10
C ARG A 136 32.67 -2.53 4.27
N PRO A 137 33.75 -2.61 3.47
CA PRO A 137 34.82 -3.55 3.78
C PRO A 137 35.35 -3.20 5.17
N THR A 138 35.40 -4.18 6.07
CA THR A 138 36.18 -4.10 7.31
C THR A 138 37.64 -3.89 6.92
N ILE A 139 38.08 -2.63 6.90
CA ILE A 139 39.49 -2.30 6.80
C ILE A 139 40.07 -2.64 8.17
N THR A 140 40.61 -3.85 8.32
CA THR A 140 41.46 -4.18 9.47
C THR A 140 42.67 -3.26 9.43
N PRO A 141 42.90 -2.40 10.44
CA PRO A 141 44.10 -1.58 10.47
C PRO A 141 45.34 -2.50 10.54
N PRO A 142 46.46 -2.13 9.89
CA PRO A 142 47.68 -2.91 9.96
C PRO A 142 48.16 -2.97 11.41
N VAL A 143 48.42 -4.19 11.88
CA VAL A 143 49.08 -4.44 13.17
C VAL A 143 50.46 -3.81 13.10
N ARG A 144 50.71 -2.76 13.88
CA ARG A 144 52.07 -2.24 14.07
C ARG A 144 52.84 -3.30 14.88
N GLN A 145 53.87 -3.88 14.27
CA GLN A 145 54.90 -4.66 14.94
C GLN A 145 55.92 -3.72 15.59
#